data_AF-A0A0C2VGH3-F1
#
_entry.id   AF-A0A0C2VGH3-F1
#
_cell.length_a   1.000
_cell.length_b   1.000
_cell.length_c   1.000
_cell.angle_alpha   90.00
_cell.angle_beta   90.00
_cell.angle_gamma   90.00
#
_symmetry.space_group_name_H-M   'P 1'
#
loop_
_entity.id
_entity.type
_entity.pdbx_description
1 polymer ?
#
loop_
_entity_poly.entity_id
_entity_poly.type
_entity_poly.pdbx_seq_one_letter_code
_entity_poly.pdbx_strand_id
1 'polypeptide(L)' 'MKRVVGIFLIIQTVLTYLILRALNQVSVSITEAAVHTKSGGLTLSWSDDLSAITYILLIIVVIPSIYLILAKNKKIEG' A
#
# COMPACT_ATOMS: atom_id res chain seq x y z
N MET A 1 -5.67 17.31 18.54
CA MET A 1 -5.71 17.39 17.07
C MET A 1 -4.46 16.83 16.38
N LYS A 2 -3.26 17.41 16.54
CA LYS A 2 -2.05 17.00 15.77
C LYS A 2 -1.62 15.51 15.92
N ARG A 3 -1.85 14.86 17.08
CA ARG A 3 -1.58 13.42 17.27
C ARG A 3 -2.57 12.53 16.50
N VAL A 4 -3.86 12.88 16.54
CA VAL A 4 -4.93 12.15 15.84
C VAL A 4 -4.73 12.23 14.34
N VAL A 5 -4.31 13.38 13.81
CA VAL A 5 -3.99 13.55 12.38
C VAL A 5 -2.80 12.68 11.96
N GLY A 6 -1.75 12.59 12.76
CA GLY A 6 -0.61 11.70 12.45
C GLY A 6 -0.99 10.22 12.43
N ILE A 7 -1.78 9.78 13.42
CA ILE A 7 -2.31 8.40 13.46
C ILE A 7 -3.23 8.14 12.26
N PHE A 8 -4.09 9.10 11.91
CA PHE A 8 -4.96 9.01 10.74
C PHE A 8 -4.17 8.84 9.44
N LEU A 9 -3.09 9.61 9.24
CA LEU A 9 -2.23 9.48 8.06
C LEU A 9 -1.52 8.13 8.00
N ILE A 10 -1.04 7.59 9.12
CA ILE A 10 -0.43 6.25 9.16
C ILE A 10 -1.46 5.19 8.77
N ILE A 11 -2.62 5.19 9.44
CA ILE A 11 -3.70 4.23 9.17
C ILE A 11 -4.12 4.31 7.70
N GLN A 12 -4.31 5.53 7.18
CA GLN A 12 -4.70 5.74 5.79
C GLN A 12 -3.65 5.22 4.81
N THR A 13 -2.36 5.36 5.11
CA THR A 13 -1.29 4.87 4.24
C THR A 13 -1.27 3.35 4.19
N VAL A 14 -1.44 2.69 5.34
CA VAL A 14 -1.53 1.23 5.43
C VAL A 14 -2.76 0.71 4.67
N LEU A 15 -3.92 1.33 4.87
CA LEU A 15 -5.14 0.99 4.13
C LEU A 15 -4.97 1.18 2.62
N THR A 16 -4.35 2.28 2.20
CA THR A 16 -4.08 2.56 0.77
C THR A 16 -3.21 1.49 0.15
N TYR A 17 -2.18 1.02 0.86
CA TYR A 17 -1.34 -0.08 0.39
C TYR A 17 -2.09 -1.40 0.24
N LEU A 18 -2.90 -1.77 1.24
CA LEU A 18 -3.70 -2.99 1.18
C LEU A 18 -4.69 -2.95 0.01
N ILE A 19 -5.30 -1.79 -0.26
CA ILE A 19 -6.20 -1.58 -1.39
C ILE A 19 -5.45 -1.70 -2.71
N LEU A 20 -4.29 -1.04 -2.87
CA LEU A 20 -3.49 -1.15 -4.10
C LEU A 20 -3.03 -2.59 -4.34
N ARG A 21 -2.65 -3.31 -3.29
CA ARG A 21 -2.29 -4.73 -3.39
C ARG A 21 -3.45 -5.60 -3.84
N ALA A 22 -4.61 -5.44 -3.23
CA ALA A 22 -5.82 -6.17 -3.63
C ALA A 22 -6.21 -5.86 -5.09
N LEU A 23 -6.16 -4.60 -5.51
CA LEU A 23 -6.44 -4.20 -6.89
C LEU A 23 -5.47 -4.81 -7.89
N ASN A 24 -4.19 -4.86 -7.55
CA ASN A 24 -3.19 -5.47 -8.42
C ASN A 24 -3.42 -6.98 -8.56
N GLN A 25 -3.66 -7.69 -7.46
CA GLN A 25 -4.00 -9.10 -7.50
C GLN A 25 -5.26 -9.39 -8.33
N VAL A 26 -6.29 -8.54 -8.22
CA VAL A 26 -7.49 -8.64 -9.07
C VAL A 26 -7.14 -8.41 -10.55
N SER A 27 -6.36 -7.37 -10.86
CA SER A 27 -5.91 -7.07 -12.23
C SER A 27 -5.14 -8.23 -12.85
N VAL A 28 -4.23 -8.84 -12.10
CA VAL A 28 -3.48 -10.04 -12.51
C VAL A 28 -4.44 -11.20 -12.73
N SER A 29 -5.35 -11.47 -11.80
CA SER A 29 -6.31 -12.58 -11.91
C SER A 29 -7.22 -12.47 -13.14
N ILE A 30 -7.64 -11.26 -13.52
CA ILE A 30 -8.45 -11.00 -14.72
C ILE A 30 -7.60 -11.24 -15.98
N THR A 31 -6.36 -10.76 -15.98
CA THR A 31 -5.43 -10.94 -17.10
C THR A 31 -5.11 -12.43 -17.30
N GLU A 32 -4.82 -13.14 -16.22
CA GLU A 32 -4.60 -14.59 -16.24
C GLU A 32 -5.86 -15.32 -16.71
N ALA A 33 -7.05 -15.01 -16.20
CA ALA A 33 -8.30 -15.62 -16.66
C ALA A 33 -8.54 -15.38 -18.17
N ALA A 34 -8.26 -14.17 -18.66
CA ALA A 34 -8.37 -13.84 -20.09
C ALA A 34 -7.36 -14.61 -20.95
N VAL A 35 -6.14 -14.84 -20.45
CA VAL A 35 -5.08 -15.60 -21.13
C VAL A 35 -5.35 -17.11 -21.09
N HIS A 36 -5.79 -17.65 -19.95
CA HIS A 36 -6.10 -19.08 -19.78
C HIS A 36 -7.38 -19.49 -20.51
N THR A 37 -8.34 -18.58 -20.72
CA THR A 37 -9.48 -18.80 -21.63
C THR A 37 -9.00 -19.12 -23.06
N LYS A 38 -7.79 -18.69 -23.45
CA LYS A 38 -7.18 -19.01 -24.74
C LYS A 38 -6.31 -20.28 -24.77
N SER A 39 -5.82 -20.79 -23.64
CA SER A 39 -4.79 -21.85 -23.63
C SER A 39 -5.16 -23.17 -22.93
N GLY A 40 -6.35 -23.31 -22.34
CA GLY A 40 -6.89 -24.60 -21.89
C GLY A 40 -6.16 -25.29 -20.72
N GLY A 41 -5.09 -24.69 -20.17
CA GLY A 41 -4.36 -25.20 -19.02
C GLY A 41 -4.57 -24.31 -17.80
N LEU A 42 -5.18 -24.85 -16.74
CA LEU A 42 -5.45 -24.16 -15.48
C LEU A 42 -4.24 -24.22 -14.55
N THR A 43 -3.68 -23.05 -14.22
CA THR A 43 -3.11 -22.74 -12.90
C THR A 43 -3.14 -21.22 -12.70
N LEU A 44 -4.14 -20.72 -11.98
CA LEU A 44 -4.21 -19.32 -11.56
C LEU A 44 -3.13 -19.09 -10.49
N SER A 45 -2.15 -18.23 -10.76
CA SER A 45 -1.04 -17.95 -9.85
C SER A 45 -1.15 -16.50 -9.40
N TRP A 46 -1.53 -16.28 -8.14
CA TRP A 46 -1.64 -14.94 -7.57
C TRP A 46 -0.25 -14.31 -7.44
N SER A 47 0.24 -13.66 -8.50
CA SER A 47 1.54 -12.98 -8.49
C SER A 47 1.47 -11.76 -7.56
N ASP A 48 2.49 -11.59 -6.72
CA ASP A 48 2.58 -10.52 -5.71
C ASP A 48 3.26 -9.27 -6.28
N ASP A 49 3.09 -9.01 -7.58
CA ASP A 49 3.91 -8.07 -8.34
C ASP A 49 3.37 -6.64 -8.22
N LEU A 50 3.50 -6.06 -7.02
CA LEU A 50 3.21 -4.63 -6.82
C LEU A 50 4.22 -3.77 -7.56
N SER A 51 3.70 -2.84 -8.37
CA SER A 51 4.51 -1.83 -9.05
C SER A 51 5.41 -1.09 -8.04
N ALA A 52 6.69 -0.93 -8.40
CA ALA A 52 7.66 -0.16 -7.62
C ALA A 52 7.16 1.24 -7.23
N ILE A 53 6.30 1.85 -8.06
CA ILE A 53 5.66 3.15 -7.81
C ILE A 53 4.79 3.12 -6.54
N THR A 54 4.09 2.02 -6.27
CA THR A 54 3.27 1.85 -5.07
C THR A 54 4.10 1.90 -3.79
N TYR A 55 5.27 1.25 -3.80
CA TYR A 55 6.20 1.26 -2.67
C TYR A 55 6.82 2.65 -2.47
N ILE A 56 7.17 3.35 -3.55
CA ILE A 56 7.70 4.72 -3.49
C ILE A 56 6.68 5.67 -2.86
N LEU A 57 5.41 5.60 -3.30
CA LEU A 57 4.33 6.41 -2.72
C LEU A 57 4.12 6.11 -1.24
N LEU A 58 4.17 4.83 -0.85
CA LEU A 58 4.06 4.45 0.56
C LEU A 58 5.19 5.07 1.39
N ILE A 59 6.44 4.98 0.93
CA ILE A 59 7.60 5.55 1.62
C ILE A 59 7.45 7.07 1.79
N ILE A 60 7.02 7.78 0.74
CA ILE A 60 6.81 9.23 0.75
C ILE A 60 5.74 9.66 1.77
N VAL A 61 4.73 8.82 2.05
CA VAL A 61 3.70 9.18 3.03
C VAL A 61 4.07 8.72 4.44
N VAL A 62 4.66 7.53 4.60
CA VAL A 62 5.02 6.98 5.92
C VAL A 62 6.15 7.78 6.59
N ILE A 63 7.24 8.07 5.87
CA ILE A 63 8.42 8.72 6.46
C ILE A 63 8.10 10.10 7.05
N PRO A 64 7.45 11.03 6.32
CA PRO A 64 7.09 12.33 6.88
C PRO A 64 6.08 12.23 8.01
N SER A 65 5.14 11.28 7.93
CA SER A 65 4.14 11.05 8.98
C SER A 65 4.81 10.64 10.29
N ILE A 66 5.78 9.72 10.25
CA ILE A 66 6.56 9.32 11.42
C ILE A 66 7.41 10.49 11.93
N TYR A 67 8.08 11.22 11.04
CA TYR A 67 8.89 12.38 11.42
C TYR A 67 8.08 13.44 12.16
N LEU A 68 6.88 13.79 11.68
CA LEU A 68 5.99 14.75 12.34
C LEU A 68 5.52 14.29 13.72
N ILE A 69 5.36 12.97 13.92
CA ILE A 69 5.01 12.40 15.23
C ILE A 69 6.20 12.51 16.19
N LEU A 70 7.38 12.09 15.77
CA LEU A 70 8.59 12.09 16.60
C LEU A 70 9.06 13.51 16.95
N ALA A 71 9.09 14.42 15.98
CA ALA A 71 9.48 15.81 16.18
C ALA A 71 8.55 16.54 17.19
N LYS A 72 7.28 16.13 17.27
CA LYS A 72 6.34 16.68 18.27
C LYS A 72 6.52 16.08 19.66
N ASN A 73 6.99 14.85 19.81
CA ASN A 73 7.26 14.30 21.15
C ASN A 73 8.46 15.02 21.80
N LYS A 74 9.50 15.32 21.02
CA LYS A 74 10.68 16.05 21.51
C LYS A 74 10.38 17.47 22.04
N LYS A 75 9.28 18.09 21.61
CA LYS A 75 8.85 19.43 22.07
C LYS A 75 7.99 19.41 23.35
N ILE A 76 7.60 18.22 23.85
CA ILE A 76 6.77 18.09 25.05
C ILE A 76 7.63 17.72 26.28
N GLU A 77 8.87 17.25 26.04
CA GLU A 77 9.84 16.84 27.07
C GLU A 77 10.90 17.91 27.38
N GLY A 78 10.80 19.11 26.78
CA GLY A 78 11.71 20.24 26.99
C GLY A 78 10.99 21.52 27.36
#